data_AF-A0A935HVX6-F1
#
_entry.id   AF-A0A935HVX6-F1
#
_cell.length_a   1.000
_cell.length_b   1.000
_cell.length_c   1.000
_cell.angle_alpha   90.00
_cell.angle_beta   90.00
_cell.angle_gamma   90.00
#
_symmetry.space_group_name_H-M   'P 1'
#
loop_
_entity.id
_entity.type
_entity.pdbx_description
1 polymer ?
#
loop_
_entity_poly.entity_id
_entity_poly.type
_entity_poly.pdbx_seq_one_letter_code
_entity_poly.pdbx_strand_id
1 'polypeptide(L)'
;MWEPEKLEKQLKFIDKYDLVCSNAKVINSYGEHVNNKKLIVNEKSKELDLYSLILGNIIITSTVILKKDKLDKTGLFDEDKKYYCSEDYDLWLRYASGNKVFFMNDELILYREHLSNSNNYFHRKKMLENVLEILDSYSHNNDRKMYNYVSAGKLSVKISLMKLFLMNNRIFKFLNELFSVIFNIRYITPIIDALRNKLLLNK
;
A
#
# COMPACT_ATOMS: atom_id res chain seq x y z
N MET A 1 -12.14 -0.20 -16.50
CA MET A 1 -12.71 -0.80 -17.73
C MET A 1 -11.98 -2.09 -18.02
N TRP A 2 -12.67 -3.15 -18.42
CA TRP A 2 -12.01 -4.42 -18.75
C TRP A 2 -11.49 -4.39 -20.18
N GLU A 3 -10.30 -4.95 -20.39
CA GLU A 3 -9.83 -5.27 -21.74
C GLU A 3 -10.69 -6.42 -22.31
N PRO A 4 -11.01 -6.43 -23.61
CA PRO A 4 -11.89 -7.43 -24.22
C PRO A 4 -11.42 -8.87 -23.97
N GLU A 5 -10.10 -9.10 -24.01
CA GLU A 5 -9.49 -10.42 -23.80
C GLU A 5 -9.37 -10.86 -22.33
N LYS A 6 -9.79 -10.04 -21.34
CA LYS A 6 -9.61 -10.34 -19.91
C LYS A 6 -10.12 -11.74 -19.55
N LEU A 7 -11.38 -12.01 -19.88
CA LEU A 7 -12.02 -13.27 -19.53
C LEU A 7 -11.38 -14.44 -20.28
N GLU A 8 -11.16 -14.30 -21.58
CA GLU A 8 -10.53 -15.35 -22.40
C GLU A 8 -9.16 -15.76 -21.85
N LYS A 9 -8.32 -14.78 -21.47
CA LYS A 9 -6.99 -15.04 -20.93
C LYS A 9 -7.04 -15.66 -19.53
N GLN A 10 -7.88 -15.15 -18.63
CA GLN A 10 -7.91 -15.64 -17.24
C GLN A 10 -8.60 -17.00 -17.13
N LEU A 11 -9.61 -17.30 -17.95
CA LEU A 11 -10.29 -18.60 -17.95
C LEU A 11 -9.36 -19.77 -18.30
N LYS A 12 -8.28 -19.53 -19.06
CA LYS A 12 -7.24 -20.55 -19.36
C LYS A 12 -6.55 -21.10 -18.10
N PHE A 13 -6.66 -20.41 -16.95
CA PHE A 13 -5.99 -20.76 -15.71
C PHE A 13 -6.96 -21.27 -14.62
N ILE A 14 -8.28 -21.13 -14.80
CA ILE A 14 -9.26 -21.43 -13.73
C ILE A 14 -9.43 -22.93 -13.45
N ASP A 15 -9.05 -23.80 -14.39
CA ASP A 15 -9.04 -25.25 -14.14
C ASP A 15 -7.93 -25.64 -13.16
N LYS A 16 -6.81 -24.92 -13.21
CA LYS A 16 -5.63 -25.18 -12.38
C LYS A 16 -5.65 -24.38 -11.06
N TYR A 17 -6.24 -23.20 -11.07
CA TYR A 17 -6.24 -22.25 -9.96
C TYR A 17 -7.66 -21.90 -9.54
N ASP A 18 -7.85 -21.55 -8.27
CA ASP A 18 -9.16 -21.22 -7.72
C ASP A 18 -9.46 -19.72 -7.80
N LEU A 19 -8.42 -18.89 -7.88
CA LEU A 19 -8.50 -17.46 -8.12
C LEU A 19 -7.43 -17.07 -9.13
N VAL A 20 -7.81 -16.25 -10.10
CA VAL A 20 -6.90 -15.66 -11.09
C VAL A 20 -7.08 -14.15 -11.03
N CYS A 21 -6.00 -13.43 -10.79
CA CYS A 21 -5.96 -11.98 -10.87
C CYS A 21 -4.92 -11.53 -11.90
N SER A 22 -5.02 -10.29 -12.34
CA SER A 22 -4.10 -9.72 -13.32
C SER A 22 -3.56 -8.37 -12.87
N ASN A 23 -2.60 -7.86 -13.62
CA ASN A 23 -2.16 -6.47 -13.52
C ASN A 23 -3.19 -5.52 -14.16
N ALA A 24 -2.95 -4.22 -14.05
CA ALA A 24 -3.81 -3.18 -14.62
C ALA A 24 -2.99 -2.01 -15.19
N LYS A 25 -3.50 -1.39 -16.25
CA LYS A 25 -3.02 -0.09 -16.74
C LYS A 25 -3.70 1.00 -15.94
N VAL A 26 -2.96 2.01 -15.51
CA VAL A 26 -3.53 3.15 -14.80
C VAL A 26 -3.82 4.27 -15.80
N ILE A 27 -5.05 4.81 -15.74
CA ILE A 27 -5.51 5.92 -16.58
C ILE A 27 -6.03 7.08 -15.72
N ASN A 28 -5.88 8.32 -16.19
CA ASN A 28 -6.43 9.50 -15.55
C ASN A 28 -7.93 9.69 -15.88
N SER A 29 -8.53 10.81 -15.44
CA SER A 29 -9.93 11.16 -15.75
C SER A 29 -10.22 11.31 -17.25
N TYR A 30 -9.21 11.68 -18.04
CA TYR A 30 -9.30 11.87 -19.49
C TYR A 30 -9.06 10.56 -20.27
N GLY A 31 -8.72 9.47 -19.58
CA GLY A 31 -8.42 8.17 -20.21
C GLY A 31 -6.98 8.02 -20.68
N GLU A 32 -6.11 8.98 -20.36
CA GLU A 32 -4.70 8.93 -20.73
C GLU A 32 -3.92 8.07 -19.73
N HIS A 33 -2.92 7.35 -20.24
CA HIS A 33 -2.06 6.51 -19.42
C HIS A 33 -1.24 7.32 -18.42
N VAL A 34 -1.21 6.85 -17.19
CA VAL A 34 -0.40 7.43 -16.11
C VAL A 34 0.55 6.37 -15.60
N ASN A 35 1.81 6.71 -15.48
CA ASN A 35 2.79 5.81 -14.88
C ASN A 35 2.65 5.83 -13.36
N ASN A 36 1.76 5.00 -12.81
CA ASN A 36 1.59 4.85 -11.38
C ASN A 36 2.20 3.52 -10.89
N LYS A 37 3.46 3.61 -10.47
CA LYS A 37 4.25 2.50 -9.92
C LYS A 37 3.68 1.90 -8.62
N LYS A 38 2.64 2.48 -8.00
CA LYS A 38 2.03 1.95 -6.77
C LYS A 38 0.99 0.85 -7.06
N LEU A 39 0.32 0.92 -8.21
CA LEU A 39 -0.70 -0.06 -8.61
C LEU A 39 -0.11 -1.13 -9.54
N ILE A 40 0.84 -0.76 -10.39
CA ILE A 40 1.46 -1.69 -11.34
C ILE A 40 2.48 -2.54 -10.60
N VAL A 41 2.23 -3.86 -10.61
CA VAL A 41 3.14 -4.84 -10.03
C VAL A 41 4.22 -5.16 -11.06
N ASN A 42 5.49 -4.95 -10.75
CA ASN A 42 6.60 -5.33 -11.63
C ASN A 42 7.10 -6.74 -11.31
N GLU A 43 6.22 -7.73 -11.47
CA GLU A 43 6.54 -9.13 -11.20
C GLU A 43 6.12 -10.02 -12.38
N LYS A 44 6.80 -11.16 -12.53
CA LYS A 44 6.36 -12.18 -13.50
C LYS A 44 5.09 -12.86 -13.00
N SER A 45 4.30 -13.39 -13.94
CA SER A 45 3.16 -14.23 -13.61
C SER A 45 3.61 -15.40 -12.70
N LYS A 46 2.91 -15.60 -11.59
CA LYS A 46 3.30 -16.58 -10.57
C LYS A 46 2.10 -17.02 -9.72
N GLU A 47 2.26 -18.18 -9.09
CA GLU A 47 1.37 -18.58 -8.01
C GLU A 47 1.63 -17.71 -6.78
N LEU A 48 0.56 -17.28 -6.11
CA LEU A 48 0.62 -16.54 -4.87
C LEU A 48 0.23 -17.47 -3.73
N ASP A 49 1.06 -17.50 -2.69
CA ASP A 49 0.72 -18.14 -1.43
C ASP A 49 0.32 -17.11 -0.37
N LEU A 50 -0.29 -17.59 0.71
CA LEU A 50 -0.67 -16.77 1.85
C LEU A 50 0.49 -15.92 2.38
N TYR A 51 1.69 -16.50 2.45
CA TYR A 51 2.86 -15.82 3.00
C TYR A 51 3.30 -14.63 2.15
N SER A 52 3.24 -14.74 0.82
CA SER A 52 3.54 -13.66 -0.11
C SER A 52 2.54 -12.50 0.04
N LEU A 53 1.26 -12.81 0.21
CA LEU A 53 0.22 -11.81 0.43
C LEU A 53 0.37 -11.11 1.79
N ILE A 54 0.77 -11.82 2.84
CA ILE A 54 1.09 -11.24 4.16
C ILE A 54 2.19 -10.18 4.07
N LEU A 55 3.19 -10.39 3.18
CA LEU A 55 4.26 -9.42 2.97
C LEU A 55 3.82 -8.20 2.14
N GLY A 56 2.82 -8.38 1.29
CA GLY A 56 2.23 -7.29 0.53
C GLY A 56 1.10 -7.76 -0.39
N ASN A 57 -0.04 -7.07 -0.33
CA ASN A 57 -1.14 -7.31 -1.25
C ASN A 57 -0.79 -6.80 -2.65
N ILE A 58 -0.81 -7.72 -3.62
CA ILE A 58 -0.65 -7.38 -5.05
C ILE A 58 -1.95 -7.59 -5.84
N ILE A 59 -3.00 -8.08 -5.20
CA ILE A 59 -4.27 -8.42 -5.84
C ILE A 59 -5.11 -7.16 -5.98
N ILE A 60 -5.39 -6.78 -7.22
CA ILE A 60 -6.31 -5.68 -7.54
C ILE A 60 -7.71 -6.27 -7.64
N THR A 61 -8.62 -5.90 -6.74
CA THR A 61 -9.97 -6.47 -6.64
C THR A 61 -10.73 -6.50 -7.96
N SER A 62 -10.63 -5.44 -8.77
CA SER A 62 -11.32 -5.39 -10.07
C SER A 62 -10.80 -6.42 -11.08
N THR A 63 -9.57 -6.94 -10.93
CA THR A 63 -8.93 -7.87 -11.87
C THR A 63 -9.26 -9.33 -11.58
N VAL A 64 -9.87 -9.62 -10.44
CA VAL A 64 -10.13 -10.98 -9.97
C VAL A 64 -11.19 -11.69 -10.80
N ILE A 65 -10.96 -12.96 -11.10
CA ILE A 65 -11.98 -13.98 -11.29
C ILE A 65 -11.71 -15.13 -10.30
N LEU A 66 -12.75 -15.80 -9.82
CA LEU A 66 -12.61 -16.86 -8.83
C LEU A 66 -13.72 -17.90 -8.96
N LYS A 67 -13.52 -19.06 -8.32
CA LYS A 67 -14.54 -20.10 -8.23
C LYS A 67 -15.54 -19.78 -7.12
N LYS A 68 -16.83 -19.76 -7.50
CA LYS A 68 -17.91 -19.41 -6.58
C LYS A 68 -17.99 -20.34 -5.37
N ASP A 69 -17.88 -21.65 -5.57
CA ASP A 69 -17.97 -22.64 -4.49
C ASP A 69 -16.84 -22.50 -3.46
N LYS A 70 -15.69 -21.97 -3.88
CA LYS A 70 -14.56 -21.65 -3.00
C LYS A 70 -14.82 -20.36 -2.22
N LEU A 71 -15.35 -19.32 -2.88
CA LEU A 71 -15.74 -18.08 -2.21
C LEU A 71 -16.82 -18.35 -1.15
N ASP A 72 -17.84 -19.15 -1.47
CA ASP A 72 -18.92 -19.50 -0.55
C ASP A 72 -18.39 -20.21 0.71
N LYS A 73 -17.31 -21.02 0.59
CA LYS A 73 -16.64 -21.67 1.71
C LYS A 73 -15.71 -20.74 2.49
N THR A 74 -15.05 -19.79 1.81
CA THR A 74 -14.16 -18.80 2.43
C THR A 74 -14.94 -17.71 3.18
N GLY A 75 -16.17 -17.41 2.76
CA GLY A 75 -16.96 -16.29 3.24
C GLY A 75 -16.70 -15.00 2.45
N LEU A 76 -17.68 -14.10 2.46
CA LEU A 76 -17.69 -12.85 1.68
C LEU A 76 -16.81 -11.76 2.32
N PHE A 77 -16.92 -10.52 1.82
CA PHE A 77 -16.31 -9.35 2.45
C PHE A 77 -16.86 -9.16 3.87
N ASP A 78 -15.98 -8.76 4.79
CA ASP A 78 -16.41 -8.28 6.10
C ASP A 78 -16.83 -6.81 5.96
N GLU A 79 -18.12 -6.55 6.19
CA GLU A 79 -18.74 -5.21 6.05
C GLU A 79 -18.58 -4.34 7.31
N ASP A 80 -17.90 -4.84 8.35
CA ASP A 80 -17.60 -4.03 9.53
C ASP A 80 -16.77 -2.80 9.12
N LYS A 81 -17.22 -1.62 9.56
CA LYS A 81 -16.56 -0.33 9.32
C LYS A 81 -15.09 -0.32 9.74
N LYS A 82 -14.67 -1.21 10.64
CA LYS A 82 -13.25 -1.36 10.99
C LYS A 82 -12.38 -1.74 9.79
N TYR A 83 -12.92 -2.47 8.81
CA TYR A 83 -12.18 -2.90 7.61
C TYR A 83 -12.29 -1.93 6.43
N TYR A 84 -12.88 -0.75 6.60
CA TYR A 84 -13.01 0.25 5.54
C TYR A 84 -11.68 0.49 4.81
N CYS A 85 -11.66 0.27 3.49
CA CYS A 85 -10.48 0.34 2.60
C CYS A 85 -9.49 -0.84 2.66
N SER A 86 -9.79 -1.90 3.41
CA SER A 86 -8.95 -3.11 3.52
C SER A 86 -9.77 -4.41 3.51
N GLU A 87 -11.07 -4.34 3.16
CA GLU A 87 -11.98 -5.48 3.14
C GLU A 87 -11.52 -6.54 2.13
N ASP A 88 -10.96 -6.09 1.02
CA ASP A 88 -10.44 -6.96 -0.03
C ASP A 88 -9.19 -7.70 0.39
N TYR A 89 -8.26 -7.02 1.07
CA TYR A 89 -7.05 -7.65 1.58
C TYR A 89 -7.36 -8.77 2.58
N ASP A 90 -8.28 -8.53 3.51
CA ASP A 90 -8.77 -9.57 4.43
C ASP A 90 -9.31 -10.79 3.66
N LEU A 91 -10.20 -10.55 2.69
CA LEU A 91 -10.77 -11.62 1.87
C LEU A 91 -9.69 -12.42 1.13
N TRP A 92 -8.68 -11.76 0.56
CA TRP A 92 -7.62 -12.43 -0.17
C TRP A 92 -6.72 -13.28 0.70
N LEU A 93 -6.41 -12.84 1.93
CA LEU A 93 -5.67 -13.66 2.89
C LEU A 93 -6.48 -14.90 3.32
N ARG A 94 -7.77 -14.73 3.63
CA ARG A 94 -8.66 -15.87 3.94
C ARG A 94 -8.76 -16.82 2.77
N TYR A 95 -8.93 -16.31 1.54
CA TYR A 95 -9.04 -17.13 0.35
C TYR A 95 -7.77 -17.93 0.06
N ALA A 96 -6.60 -17.27 0.11
CA ALA A 96 -5.30 -17.89 -0.16
C ALA A 96 -4.87 -18.91 0.90
N SER A 97 -5.49 -18.90 2.09
CA SER A 97 -5.17 -19.86 3.16
C SER A 97 -5.49 -21.33 2.80
N GLY A 98 -6.40 -21.57 1.86
CA GLY A 98 -6.84 -22.91 1.47
C GLY A 98 -7.06 -23.12 -0.03
N ASN A 99 -6.75 -22.12 -0.85
CA ASN A 99 -7.03 -22.16 -2.30
C ASN A 99 -5.82 -21.69 -3.11
N LYS A 100 -5.72 -22.18 -4.34
CA LYS A 100 -4.61 -21.83 -5.25
C LYS A 100 -4.87 -20.50 -5.93
N VAL A 101 -3.99 -19.53 -5.74
CA VAL A 101 -4.12 -18.18 -6.31
C VAL A 101 -3.06 -17.95 -7.38
N PHE A 102 -3.44 -17.42 -8.54
CA PHE A 102 -2.52 -17.10 -9.63
C PHE A 102 -2.58 -15.64 -10.01
N PHE A 103 -1.41 -15.02 -10.09
CA PHE A 103 -1.22 -13.68 -10.62
C PHE A 103 -0.71 -13.74 -12.06
N MET A 104 -1.40 -13.04 -12.95
CA MET A 104 -0.98 -12.81 -14.33
C MET A 104 -0.42 -11.40 -14.49
N ASN A 105 0.79 -11.27 -15.04
CA ASN A 105 1.35 -9.95 -15.31
C ASN A 105 0.75 -9.23 -16.53
N ASP A 106 -0.23 -9.84 -17.21
CA ASP A 106 -1.01 -9.17 -18.24
C ASP A 106 -1.82 -7.99 -17.66
N GLU A 107 -1.79 -6.85 -18.33
CA GLU A 107 -2.55 -5.67 -17.94
C GLU A 107 -3.96 -5.72 -18.56
N LEU A 108 -4.90 -6.43 -17.90
CA LEU A 108 -6.22 -6.75 -18.46
C LEU A 108 -7.34 -5.80 -18.05
N ILE A 109 -7.00 -4.72 -17.34
CA ILE A 109 -7.94 -3.69 -16.90
C ILE A 109 -7.32 -2.31 -17.03
N LEU A 110 -8.12 -1.34 -17.44
CA LEU A 110 -7.87 0.09 -17.27
C LEU A 110 -8.42 0.55 -15.92
N TYR A 111 -7.54 0.75 -14.95
CA TYR A 111 -7.86 1.28 -13.61
C TYR A 111 -7.82 2.80 -13.63
N ARG A 112 -8.95 3.43 -13.30
CA ARG A 112 -9.03 4.89 -13.28
C ARG A 112 -8.58 5.43 -11.93
N GLU A 113 -7.50 6.20 -11.93
CA GLU A 113 -7.09 6.94 -10.75
C GLU A 113 -7.82 8.28 -10.71
N HIS A 114 -8.57 8.50 -9.63
CA HIS A 114 -9.14 9.81 -9.32
C HIS A 114 -8.20 10.53 -8.36
N LEU A 115 -7.96 11.82 -8.60
CA LEU A 115 -7.10 12.68 -7.75
C LEU A 115 -7.55 12.69 -6.26
N SER A 116 -8.82 12.39 -5.99
CA SER A 116 -9.39 12.27 -4.64
C SER A 116 -9.11 10.94 -3.94
N ASN A 117 -8.80 9.86 -4.67
CA ASN A 117 -8.91 8.50 -4.14
C ASN A 117 -7.69 8.04 -3.31
N SER A 118 -6.53 8.70 -3.41
CA SER A 118 -5.27 8.10 -2.93
C SER A 118 -4.34 9.05 -2.14
N ASN A 119 -4.68 10.33 -1.98
CA ASN A 119 -3.78 11.32 -1.36
C ASN A 119 -4.24 11.88 0.00
N ASN A 120 -5.39 11.43 0.54
CA ASN A 120 -5.77 11.84 1.89
C ASN A 120 -4.96 11.06 2.93
N TYR A 121 -4.12 11.77 3.68
CA TYR A 121 -3.30 11.23 4.76
C TYR A 121 -4.10 10.35 5.73
N PHE A 122 -5.27 10.81 6.17
CA PHE A 122 -6.09 10.10 7.15
C PHE A 122 -6.61 8.78 6.60
N HIS A 123 -7.08 8.75 5.35
CA HIS A 123 -7.53 7.52 4.70
C HIS A 123 -6.37 6.52 4.56
N ARG A 124 -5.19 6.95 4.10
CA ARG A 124 -4.02 6.06 3.97
C ARG A 124 -3.54 5.54 5.32
N LYS A 125 -3.54 6.39 6.35
CA LYS A 125 -3.18 6.00 7.72
C LYS A 125 -4.15 4.94 8.24
N LYS A 126 -5.47 5.17 8.10
CA LYS A 126 -6.50 4.24 8.56
C LYS A 126 -6.41 2.89 7.83
N MET A 127 -6.22 2.90 6.51
CA MET A 127 -5.99 1.69 5.72
C MET A 127 -4.79 0.89 6.25
N LEU A 128 -3.65 1.54 6.51
CA LEU A 128 -2.45 0.87 7.05
C LEU A 128 -2.66 0.35 8.47
N GLU A 129 -3.41 1.07 9.32
CA GLU A 129 -3.79 0.60 10.65
C GLU A 129 -4.69 -0.64 10.57
N ASN A 130 -5.67 -0.66 9.67
CA ASN A 130 -6.52 -1.82 9.44
C ASN A 130 -5.72 -3.04 8.94
N VAL A 131 -4.72 -2.82 8.08
CA VAL A 131 -3.80 -3.89 7.65
C VAL A 131 -3.03 -4.47 8.85
N LEU A 132 -2.61 -3.66 9.83
CA LEU A 132 -1.97 -4.17 11.05
C LEU A 132 -2.93 -5.05 11.86
N GLU A 133 -4.19 -4.62 12.03
CA GLU A 133 -5.22 -5.40 12.74
C GLU A 133 -5.49 -6.74 12.05
N ILE A 134 -5.62 -6.74 10.71
CA ILE A 134 -5.77 -7.97 9.92
C ILE A 134 -4.59 -8.90 10.17
N LEU A 135 -3.36 -8.40 10.04
CA LEU A 135 -2.16 -9.21 10.27
C LEU A 135 -2.07 -9.73 11.71
N ASP A 136 -2.59 -9.00 12.70
CA ASP A 136 -2.61 -9.43 14.09
C ASP A 136 -3.50 -10.64 14.35
N SER A 137 -4.56 -10.83 13.56
CA SER A 137 -5.37 -12.05 13.61
C SER A 137 -4.57 -13.30 13.24
N TYR A 138 -3.52 -13.17 12.41
CA TYR A 138 -2.63 -14.26 12.01
C TYR A 138 -1.45 -14.47 13.00
N SER A 139 -1.23 -13.56 13.95
CA SER A 139 -0.13 -13.64 14.93
C SER A 139 -0.31 -14.77 15.96
N HIS A 140 -1.54 -15.22 16.20
CA HIS A 140 -1.87 -16.22 17.22
C HIS A 140 -1.63 -17.67 16.76
N ASN A 141 -1.10 -17.86 15.55
CA ASN A 141 -0.76 -19.16 15.03
C ASN A 141 0.54 -19.67 15.69
N ASN A 142 0.52 -20.88 16.26
CA ASN A 142 1.70 -21.53 16.86
C ASN A 142 2.77 -21.93 15.82
N ASP A 143 2.51 -21.73 14.52
CA ASP A 143 3.50 -21.90 13.46
C ASP A 143 4.53 -20.76 13.46
N ARG A 144 5.78 -21.10 13.82
CA ARG A 144 6.93 -20.21 13.81
C ARG A 144 7.17 -19.56 12.44
N LYS A 145 6.91 -20.27 11.34
CA LYS A 145 7.03 -19.72 9.99
C LYS A 145 6.01 -18.59 9.82
N MET A 146 4.73 -18.85 10.13
CA MET A 146 3.68 -17.84 10.09
C MET A 146 4.04 -16.60 10.92
N TYR A 147 4.48 -16.80 12.15
CA TYR A 147 4.90 -15.71 13.03
C TYR A 147 5.97 -14.80 12.40
N ASN A 148 6.98 -15.38 11.74
CA ASN A 148 8.05 -14.61 11.09
C ASN A 148 7.51 -13.77 9.92
N TYR A 149 6.66 -14.34 9.08
CA TYR A 149 6.06 -13.62 7.94
C TYR A 149 5.12 -12.50 8.41
N VAL A 150 4.27 -12.77 9.40
CA VAL A 150 3.39 -11.75 10.00
C VAL A 150 4.22 -10.63 10.62
N SER A 151 5.28 -10.96 11.35
CA SER A 151 6.20 -9.97 11.94
C SER A 151 6.86 -9.10 10.87
N ALA A 152 7.31 -9.69 9.77
CA ALA A 152 7.89 -8.96 8.64
C ALA A 152 6.87 -8.07 7.93
N GLY A 153 5.65 -8.58 7.69
CA GLY A 153 4.54 -7.80 7.12
C GLY A 153 4.19 -6.60 7.99
N LYS A 154 4.03 -6.79 9.30
CA LYS A 154 3.78 -5.70 10.26
C LYS A 154 4.89 -4.66 10.27
N LEU A 155 6.16 -5.08 10.17
CA LEU A 155 7.30 -4.16 10.08
C LEU A 155 7.23 -3.31 8.79
N SER A 156 6.93 -3.93 7.64
CA SER A 156 6.74 -3.22 6.36
C SER A 156 5.64 -2.16 6.45
N VAL A 157 4.51 -2.49 7.09
CA VAL A 157 3.39 -1.57 7.29
C VAL A 157 3.77 -0.42 8.23
N LYS A 158 4.48 -0.69 9.32
CA LYS A 158 5.01 0.34 10.24
C LYS A 158 5.99 1.30 9.54
N ILE A 159 6.86 0.79 8.68
CA ILE A 159 7.74 1.63 7.85
C ILE A 159 6.91 2.52 6.92
N SER A 160 5.83 1.98 6.34
CA SER A 160 4.92 2.74 5.47
C SER A 160 4.18 3.85 6.24
N LEU A 161 3.72 3.56 7.46
CA LEU A 161 3.14 4.56 8.37
C LEU A 161 4.16 5.67 8.72
N MET A 162 5.40 5.29 9.02
CA MET A 162 6.48 6.25 9.31
C MET A 162 6.76 7.16 8.11
N LYS A 163 6.87 6.59 6.89
CA LYS A 163 7.02 7.38 5.66
C LYS A 163 5.84 8.33 5.45
N LEU A 164 4.61 7.85 5.64
CA LEU A 164 3.40 8.64 5.51
C LEU A 164 3.38 9.82 6.51
N PHE A 165 3.78 9.57 7.76
CA PHE A 165 3.92 10.60 8.80
C PHE A 165 4.97 11.66 8.42
N LEU A 166 6.15 11.23 7.97
CA LEU A 166 7.21 12.14 7.54
C LEU A 166 6.77 13.01 6.35
N MET A 167 6.05 12.44 5.38
CA MET A 167 5.52 13.19 4.23
C MET A 167 4.41 14.18 4.62
N ASN A 168 3.59 13.85 5.63
CA ASN A 168 2.51 14.71 6.10
C ASN A 168 2.95 15.73 7.15
N ASN A 169 4.14 15.55 7.75
CA ASN A 169 4.62 16.42 8.80
C ASN A 169 4.89 17.83 8.28
N ARG A 170 3.84 18.64 8.44
CA ARG A 170 3.90 20.10 8.45
C ARG A 170 4.95 20.63 9.42
N ILE A 171 5.42 19.84 10.39
CA ILE A 171 6.57 20.17 11.25
C ILE A 171 7.85 20.36 10.44
N PHE A 172 8.16 19.52 9.45
CA PHE A 172 9.34 19.75 8.58
C PHE A 172 9.15 21.01 7.72
N LYS A 173 7.93 21.24 7.25
CA LYS A 173 7.60 22.45 6.47
C LYS A 173 7.65 23.71 7.33
N PHE A 174 7.12 23.66 8.55
CA PHE A 174 7.13 24.73 9.55
C PHE A 174 8.55 24.99 10.07
N LEU A 175 9.34 23.96 10.37
CA LEU A 175 10.75 24.12 10.73
C LEU A 175 11.54 24.73 9.57
N ASN A 176 11.32 24.29 8.32
CA ASN A 176 11.95 24.92 7.15
C ASN A 176 11.50 26.37 6.95
N GLU A 177 10.22 26.69 7.14
CA GLU A 177 9.73 28.07 7.09
C GLU A 177 10.34 28.91 8.22
N LEU A 178 10.39 28.38 9.45
CA LEU A 178 11.03 29.01 10.61
C LEU A 178 12.53 29.23 10.38
N PHE A 179 13.25 28.23 9.86
CA PHE A 179 14.66 28.35 9.46
C PHE A 179 14.84 29.40 8.35
N SER A 180 13.95 29.43 7.36
CA SER A 180 14.01 30.42 6.28
C SER A 180 13.76 31.84 6.79
N VAL A 181 12.90 32.02 7.81
CA VAL A 181 12.69 33.31 8.48
C VAL A 181 13.92 33.68 9.31
N ILE A 182 14.47 32.75 10.08
CA ILE A 182 15.68 32.97 10.90
C ILE A 182 16.89 33.34 10.02
N PHE A 183 17.06 32.71 8.85
CA PHE A 183 18.21 32.94 7.97
C PHE A 183 17.99 33.99 6.87
N ASN A 184 16.75 34.37 6.50
CA ASN A 184 16.48 35.54 5.63
C ASN A 184 16.52 36.87 6.37
N ILE A 185 16.60 36.88 7.70
CA ILE A 185 16.89 38.10 8.44
C ILE A 185 18.37 38.44 8.20
N ARG A 186 18.58 39.32 7.22
CA ARG A 186 19.84 39.97 6.82
C ARG A 186 20.51 40.80 7.95
N TYR A 187 20.12 40.59 9.20
CA TYR A 187 20.52 41.36 10.39
C TYR A 187 21.20 40.52 11.48
N ILE A 188 21.43 39.22 11.30
CA ILE A 188 22.07 38.40 12.33
C ILE A 188 23.60 38.34 12.18
N THR A 189 24.16 38.53 10.98
CA THR A 189 25.62 38.60 10.78
C THR A 189 26.31 39.65 11.67
N PRO A 190 25.79 40.89 11.78
CA PRO A 190 26.35 41.90 12.68
C PRO A 190 26.23 41.54 14.17
N ILE A 191 25.17 40.82 14.56
CA ILE A 191 24.94 40.41 15.95
C ILE A 191 25.90 39.28 16.35
N ILE A 192 26.14 38.31 15.44
CA ILE A 192 27.12 37.24 15.65
C ILE A 192 28.53 37.82 15.70
N ASP A 193 28.88 38.78 14.83
CA ASP A 193 30.19 39.43 14.86
C ASP A 193 30.39 40.30 16.12
N ALA A 194 29.34 40.99 16.58
CA ALA A 194 29.38 41.74 17.84
C ALA A 194 29.55 40.84 19.07
N LEU A 195 28.93 39.65 19.08
CA LEU A 195 29.09 38.67 20.16
C LEU A 195 30.48 38.00 20.12
N ARG A 196 31.02 37.74 18.92
CA ARG A 196 32.36 37.17 18.72
C ARG A 196 33.47 38.11 19.20
N ASN A 197 33.34 39.42 18.94
CA ASN A 197 34.28 40.43 19.43
C ASN A 197 34.20 40.64 20.95
N LYS A 198 33.01 40.52 21.55
CA LYS A 198 32.84 40.60 23.02
C LYS A 198 33.46 39.41 23.78
N LEU A 199 33.49 38.23 23.15
CA LEU A 199 34.07 37.01 23.74
C LEU A 199 35.61 36.95 23.59
N LEU A 200 36.19 37.63 22.59
CA LEU A 200 37.64 37.70 22.38
C LEU A 200 38.35 38.76 23.22
N LEU A 201 37.62 39.72 23.80
CA LEU A 201 38.14 40.76 24.71
C LEU A 201 38.22 40.32 26.17
N ASN A 202 37.79 39.10 26.50
CA ASN A 202 37.88 38.50 27.83
C ASN A 202 38.96 37.39 27.91
N LYS A 203 40.02 37.51 27.12
CA LYS A 203 41.26 36.73 27.24
C LYS A 203 42.46 37.65 27.37
#